data_AF-A0A7V3UWL6-F1
#
_entry.id   AF-A0A7V3UWL6-F1
#
_cell.length_a   1.000
_cell.length_b   1.000
_cell.length_c   1.000
_cell.angle_alpha   90.00
_cell.angle_beta   90.00
_cell.angle_gamma   90.00
#
_symmetry.space_group_name_H-M   'P 1'
#
loop_
_entity.id
_entity.type
_entity.pdbx_description
1 polymer ?
#
loop_
_entity_poly.entity_id
_entity_poly.type
_entity_poly.pdbx_seq_one_letter_code
_entity_poly.pdbx_strand_id
1 'polypeptide(L)' 'IYGDYWFFVAMTVFLSLIGVVMWGTLIGSMLPFLLRRLGFDPATSSAPFVATLVDVTGIVIYFTVAMEILKGKLL' A
#
# COMPACT_ATOMS: atom_id res chain seq x y z
N ILE A 1 24.40 -15.46 4.04
CA ILE A 1 24.90 -14.16 4.54
C ILE A 1 24.04 -13.09 3.86
N TYR A 2 23.30 -12.28 4.62
CA TYR A 2 22.45 -11.23 4.04
C TYR A 2 23.35 -10.14 3.44
N GLY A 3 23.00 -9.59 2.27
CA GLY A 3 23.83 -8.59 1.56
C GLY A 3 23.97 -7.26 2.32
N ASP A 4 24.90 -6.40 1.90
CA ASP A 4 25.35 -5.21 2.66
C ASP A 4 24.23 -4.25 3.09
N TYR A 5 23.13 -4.18 2.34
CA TYR A 5 22.01 -3.26 2.58
C TYR A 5 20.79 -3.89 3.27
N TRP A 6 20.91 -5.12 3.78
CA TRP A 6 19.78 -5.89 4.33
C TRP A 6 19.00 -5.12 5.42
N PHE A 7 19.71 -4.36 6.26
CA PHE A 7 19.09 -3.57 7.32
C PHE A 7 18.20 -2.44 6.76
N PHE A 8 18.66 -1.75 5.72
CA PHE A 8 17.89 -0.68 5.10
C PHE A 8 16.67 -1.22 4.33
N VAL A 9 16.81 -2.40 3.72
CA VAL A 9 15.67 -3.10 3.11
C VAL A 9 14.65 -3.51 4.18
N ALA A 10 15.09 -4.09 5.30
CA ALA A 10 14.20 -4.44 6.40
C ALA A 10 13.45 -3.22 6.97
N MET A 11 14.15 -2.09 7.13
CA MET A 11 13.56 -0.83 7.56
C MET A 11 12.52 -0.30 6.55
N THR A 12 12.83 -0.41 5.26
CA THR A 12 11.91 -0.05 4.17
C THR A 12 10.62 -0.86 4.24
N VAL A 13 10.73 -2.18 4.36
CA VAL A 13 9.57 -3.07 4.48
C VAL A 13 8.77 -2.72 5.74
N PHE A 14 9.41 -2.56 6.89
CA PHE A 14 8.74 -2.22 8.15
C PHE A 14 7.91 -0.93 8.05
N LEU A 15 8.51 0.17 7.55
CA LEU A 15 7.83 1.45 7.43
C LEU A 15 6.74 1.43 6.35
N SER A 16 7.00 0.75 5.22
CA SER A 16 6.01 0.63 4.15
C SER A 16 4.76 -0.14 4.62
N LEU A 17 4.92 -1.22 5.40
CA LEU A 17 3.81 -2.02 5.90
C LEU A 17 2.87 -1.21 6.79
N ILE A 18 3.41 -0.34 7.65
CA ILE A 18 2.60 0.57 8.47
C ILE A 18 1.73 1.45 7.57
N GLY A 19 2.32 2.06 6.54
CA GLY A 19 1.60 2.90 5.56
C GLY A 19 0.53 2.14 4.77
N VAL A 20 0.88 0.97 4.22
CA VAL A 20 -0.01 0.14 3.40
C VAL A 20 -1.20 -0.36 4.22
N VAL A 21 -0.99 -0.82 5.46
CA VAL A 21 -2.08 -1.32 6.32
C VAL A 21 -3.02 -0.18 6.73
N MET A 22 -2.48 0.98 7.15
CA MET A 22 -3.32 2.13 7.47
C MET A 22 -4.14 2.57 6.25
N TRP A 23 -3.52 2.67 5.07
CA TRP A 23 -4.22 3.02 3.84
C TRP A 23 -5.28 1.98 3.43
N GLY A 24 -4.96 0.69 3.55
CA GLY A 24 -5.89 -0.40 3.22
C GLY A 24 -7.14 -0.38 4.10
N THR A 25 -6.99 -0.12 5.40
CA THR A 25 -8.15 -0.01 6.32
C THR A 25 -9.01 1.23 6.02
N LEU A 26 -8.41 2.35 5.64
CA LEU A 26 -9.13 3.55 5.21
C LEU A 26 -9.91 3.30 3.91
N ILE A 27 -9.26 2.77 2.87
CA ILE A 27 -9.92 2.45 1.60
C ILE A 27 -11.01 1.41 1.79
N GLY A 28 -10.74 0.35 2.55
CA GLY A 28 -11.70 -0.73 2.80
C GLY A 28 -12.98 -0.26 3.50
N SER A 29 -12.86 0.72 4.40
CA SER A 29 -14.01 1.31 5.09
C SER A 29 -14.71 2.41 4.25
N MET A 30 -13.97 3.18 3.45
CA MET A 30 -14.52 4.28 2.64
C MET A 30 -15.15 3.84 1.31
N LEU A 31 -14.62 2.78 0.69
CA LEU A 31 -15.03 2.34 -0.65
C LEU A 31 -16.54 2.01 -0.75
N PRO A 32 -17.17 1.30 0.21
CA PRO A 32 -18.61 1.01 0.14
C PRO A 32 -19.47 2.29 0.11
N PHE A 33 -19.07 3.34 0.83
CA PHE A 33 -19.76 4.63 0.81
C PHE A 33 -19.58 5.34 -0.53
N LEU A 34 -18.39 5.27 -1.11
CA LEU A 34 -18.09 5.86 -2.41
C LEU A 34 -18.90 5.18 -3.53
N LEU A 35 -18.94 3.84 -3.53
CA LEU A 35 -19.71 3.04 -4.50
C LEU A 35 -21.21 3.30 -4.38
N ARG A 36 -21.75 3.35 -3.15
CA ARG A 36 -23.15 3.69 -2.90
C ARG A 36 -23.49 5.09 -3.42
N ARG A 37 -22.58 6.06 -3.29
CA ARG A 37 -22.78 7.42 -3.80
C ARG A 37 -22.75 7.48 -5.33
N LEU A 38 -21.99 6.60 -5.98
CA LEU A 38 -21.91 6.47 -7.43
C LEU A 38 -23.02 5.59 -8.04
N GLY A 39 -23.88 4.99 -7.22
CA GLY A 39 -24.99 4.13 -7.66
C GLY A 39 -24.60 2.69 -7.98
N PHE A 40 -23.37 2.26 -7.64
CA PHE A 40 -22.91 0.88 -7.79
C PHE A 40 -23.26 0.04 -6.56
N ASP A 41 -23.53 -1.25 -6.75
CA ASP A 41 -23.85 -2.18 -5.65
C ASP A 41 -22.56 -2.59 -4.89
N PRO A 42 -22.38 -2.13 -3.64
CA PRO A 42 -21.16 -2.37 -2.88
C PRO A 42 -21.01 -3.85 -2.47
N ALA A 43 -22.06 -4.67 -2.52
CA ALA A 43 -22.02 -6.05 -2.02
C ALA A 43 -21.19 -6.99 -2.91
N THR A 44 -21.20 -6.79 -4.22
CA THR A 44 -20.54 -7.70 -5.19
C THR A 44 -19.22 -7.14 -5.72
N SER A 45 -19.07 -5.81 -5.76
CA SER A 45 -17.95 -5.15 -6.47
C SER A 45 -16.83 -4.69 -5.53
N SER A 46 -17.07 -4.61 -4.22
CA SER A 46 -16.11 -3.99 -3.28
C SER A 46 -14.85 -4.83 -3.05
N ALA A 47 -14.95 -6.14 -2.89
CA ALA A 47 -13.79 -7.00 -2.63
C ALA A 47 -12.70 -6.93 -3.73
N PRO A 48 -13.00 -7.12 -5.03
CA PRO A 48 -11.99 -6.99 -6.09
C PRO A 48 -11.51 -5.54 -6.29
N PHE A 49 -12.36 -4.53 -6.05
CA PHE A 49 -11.94 -3.12 -6.14
C PHE A 49 -10.98 -2.72 -5.02
N VAL A 50 -11.25 -3.13 -3.78
CA VAL A 50 -10.33 -2.86 -2.66
C VAL A 50 -8.97 -3.49 -2.94
N ALA A 51 -8.93 -4.76 -3.36
CA ALA A 51 -7.68 -5.45 -3.66
C ALA A 51 -6.84 -4.71 -4.70
N THR A 52 -7.44 -4.34 -5.84
CA THR A 52 -6.73 -3.64 -6.91
C THR A 52 -6.27 -2.23 -6.51
N LEU A 53 -7.10 -1.47 -5.79
CA LEU A 53 -6.73 -0.15 -5.28
C LEU A 53 -5.59 -0.24 -4.28
N VAL A 54 -5.68 -1.16 -3.31
CA VAL A 54 -4.66 -1.36 -2.28
C VAL A 54 -3.36 -1.88 -2.90
N ASP A 55 -3.40 -2.70 -3.94
CA ASP A 55 -2.20 -3.16 -4.65
C ASP A 55 -1.48 -1.99 -5.34
N VAL A 56 -2.19 -1.22 -6.18
CA VAL A 56 -1.59 -0.12 -6.92
C VAL A 56 -1.06 0.96 -5.96
N THR A 57 -1.86 1.34 -4.96
CA THR A 57 -1.45 2.34 -3.96
C THR A 57 -0.35 1.79 -3.04
N GLY A 58 -0.38 0.50 -2.72
CA GLY A 58 0.63 -0.16 -1.90
C GLY A 58 2.00 -0.18 -2.55
N ILE A 59 2.06 -0.42 -3.87
CA ILE A 59 3.29 -0.29 -4.67
C ILE A 59 3.82 1.14 -4.61
N VAL A 60 2.95 2.14 -4.78
CA VAL A 60 3.34 3.56 -4.70
C VAL A 60 3.92 3.89 -3.31
N ILE A 61 3.26 3.46 -2.23
CA ILE A 61 3.74 3.67 -0.86
C ILE A 61 5.09 2.99 -0.66
N TYR A 62 5.23 1.72 -1.05
CA TYR A 62 6.46 0.96 -0.91
C TYR A 62 7.63 1.62 -1.63
N PHE A 63 7.47 1.96 -2.91
CA PHE A 63 8.55 2.56 -3.69
C PHE A 63 8.87 4.00 -3.25
N THR A 64 7.89 4.75 -2.73
CA THR A 64 8.15 6.06 -2.14
C THR A 64 9.03 5.93 -0.89
N VAL A 65 8.67 5.03 0.02
CA VAL A 65 9.47 4.75 1.24
C VAL A 65 10.85 4.19 0.88
N ALA A 66 10.92 3.30 -0.11
CA ALA A 66 12.17 2.74 -0.61
C ALA A 66 13.07 3.83 -1.20
N MET A 67 12.51 4.75 -1.99
CA MET A 67 13.26 5.86 -2.56
C MET A 67 13.84 6.76 -1.47
N GLU A 68 13.08 7.10 -0.42
CA GLU A 68 13.60 7.93 0.67
C GLU A 68 14.70 7.22 1.49
N ILE A 69 14.61 5.90 1.71
CA ILE A 69 15.53 5.16 2.59
C ILE A 69 16.77 4.64 1.86
N LEU A 70 16.61 4.23 0.60
CA LEU A 70 17.65 3.55 -0.19
C LEU A 70 18.36 4.45 -1.20
N LYS A 71 17.88 5.67 -1.42
CA LYS A 71 18.54 6.66 -2.28
C LYS A 71 19.96 6.95 -1.79
N GLY A 72 20.93 6.85 -2.71
CA GLY A 72 22.35 7.02 -2.43
C GLY A 72 23.01 5.82 -1.75
N LYS A 73 22.29 4.69 -1.61
CA LYS A 73 22.83 3.42 -1.08
C LYS A 73 22.68 2.30 -2.10
N LEU A 74 21.43 1.98 -2.42
CA LEU A 74 21.06 0.92 -3.37
C LEU A 74 20.47 1.48 -4.67
N LEU A 75 19.84 2.67 -4.59
CA LEU A 75 19.22 3.41 -5.70
C LEU A 75 20.02 4.69 -5.99
#